data_AF-A0A260X358-F1
#
_entry.id   AF-A0A260X358-F1
#
_cell.length_a   1.000
_cell.length_b   1.000
_cell.length_c   1.000
_cell.angle_alpha   90.00
_cell.angle_beta   90.00
_cell.angle_gamma   90.00
#
_symmetry.space_group_name_H-M   'P 1'
#
loop_
_entity.id
_entity.type
_entity.pdbx_description
1 polymer ?
#
loop_
_entity_poly.entity_id
_entity_poly.type
_entity_poly.pdbx_seq_one_letter_code
_entity_poly.pdbx_strand_id
1 'polypeptide(L)'
;MSIHMQQARRALRGKPTTGTDASLWARIGYWAGLSVVQLLVFEFVVAATWRGLYSYRTNFISELGVPFCGPTGNWPCSKLYVLADVSIALVGVALVVAAVAWMVTGVLDVRGGVLLAVAGLGAVVAGSINQGLNYSVHSFGATLMFVVGSLGLIVAGGHRSLHGSVRITVTTLGWIGLAASLCFIGGHNFGLGIGTIERVVVYAILVATVVLAVAHRRTARRLRILDTAAGSEADESADTYSPDERPVYGSTNADRHRGPIGTNDR
;
A
#
# COMPACT_ATOMS: atom_id res chain seq x y z
N MET A 1 3.23 -0.46 25.92
CA MET A 1 2.80 -0.63 24.50
C MET A 1 3.42 0.50 23.70
N SER A 2 4.19 0.23 22.64
CA SER A 2 4.95 1.27 21.93
C SER A 2 4.03 2.26 21.18
N ILE A 3 4.52 3.48 20.96
CA ILE A 3 3.82 4.54 20.21
C ILE A 3 3.38 4.03 18.82
N HIS A 4 4.24 3.28 18.14
CA HIS A 4 3.94 2.66 16.84
C HIS A 4 2.76 1.68 16.89
N MET A 5 2.64 0.90 17.97
CA MET A 5 1.54 -0.06 18.13
C MET A 5 0.20 0.64 18.40
N GLN A 6 0.23 1.79 19.10
CA GLN A 6 -0.95 2.64 19.28
C GLN A 6 -1.40 3.28 17.96
N GLN A 7 -0.45 3.71 17.12
CA GLN A 7 -0.73 4.29 15.79
C GLN A 7 -1.39 3.28 14.85
N ALA A 8 -0.86 2.05 14.78
CA ALA A 8 -1.47 0.97 14.01
C ALA A 8 -2.92 0.67 14.48
N ARG A 9 -3.17 0.66 15.79
CA ARG A 9 -4.52 0.48 16.34
C ARG A 9 -5.47 1.63 16.00
N ARG A 10 -4.99 2.88 15.95
CA ARG A 10 -5.79 4.04 15.55
C ARG A 10 -6.13 4.02 14.06
N ALA A 11 -5.20 3.57 13.23
CA ALA A 11 -5.41 3.39 11.79
C ALA A 11 -6.53 2.38 11.50
N LEU A 12 -6.57 1.25 12.22
CA LEU A 12 -7.67 0.27 12.14
C LEU A 12 -9.03 0.86 12.53
N ARG A 13 -9.06 1.98 13.27
CA ARG A 13 -10.28 2.73 13.62
C ARG A 13 -10.53 3.93 12.68
N GLY A 14 -9.80 4.04 11.58
CA GLY A 14 -9.95 5.11 10.58
C GLY A 14 -9.36 6.46 10.99
N LYS A 15 -8.48 6.52 12.00
CA LYS A 15 -7.83 7.76 12.46
C LYS A 15 -6.36 7.77 12.03
N PRO A 16 -6.00 8.38 10.88
CA PRO A 16 -4.62 8.41 10.39
C PRO A 16 -3.71 9.28 11.25
N THR A 17 -2.40 9.01 11.20
CA THR A 17 -1.40 9.78 11.96
C THR A 17 -1.01 11.07 11.24
N THR A 18 -0.80 12.14 11.99
CA THR A 18 -0.23 13.42 11.51
C THR A 18 1.18 13.64 12.08
N GLY A 19 1.97 14.55 11.49
CA GLY A 19 3.31 14.93 12.00
C GLY A 19 4.50 14.05 11.55
N THR A 20 5.60 14.10 12.32
CA THR A 20 6.90 13.44 12.02
C THR A 20 6.82 11.93 11.87
N ASP A 21 5.89 11.28 12.58
CA ASP A 21 5.65 9.84 12.50
C ASP A 21 4.99 9.44 11.17
N ALA A 22 4.05 10.24 10.66
CA ALA A 22 3.45 10.03 9.33
C ALA A 22 4.51 10.06 8.23
N SER A 23 5.56 10.84 8.48
CA SER A 23 6.71 11.03 7.62
C SER A 23 7.55 9.75 7.47
N LEU A 24 7.77 9.02 8.58
CA LEU A 24 8.50 7.75 8.60
C LEU A 24 7.66 6.64 7.96
N TRP A 25 6.39 6.51 8.35
CA TRP A 25 5.48 5.53 7.78
C TRP A 25 5.35 5.67 6.26
N ALA A 26 5.29 6.90 5.73
CA ALA A 26 5.29 7.14 4.29
C ALA A 26 6.57 6.63 3.60
N ARG A 27 7.75 6.77 4.22
CA ARG A 27 9.02 6.23 3.69
C ARG A 27 9.03 4.71 3.71
N ILE A 28 8.57 4.11 4.81
CA ILE A 28 8.47 2.65 4.96
C ILE A 28 7.55 2.09 3.88
N GLY A 29 6.34 2.64 3.73
CA GLY A 29 5.37 2.20 2.73
C GLY A 29 5.88 2.37 1.29
N TYR A 30 6.62 3.45 1.00
CA TYR A 30 7.25 3.65 -0.31
C TYR A 30 8.28 2.56 -0.63
N TRP A 31 9.24 2.33 0.27
CA TRP A 31 10.33 1.37 0.01
C TRP A 31 9.85 -0.06 0.05
N ALA A 32 8.94 -0.41 0.97
CA ALA A 32 8.32 -1.73 1.00
C ALA A 32 7.48 -1.97 -0.27
N GLY A 33 6.69 -0.99 -0.71
CA GLY A 33 5.91 -1.12 -1.95
C GLY A 33 6.79 -1.23 -3.19
N LEU A 34 7.97 -0.58 -3.22
CA LEU A 34 8.91 -0.68 -4.33
C LEU A 34 9.72 -1.99 -4.30
N SER A 35 10.02 -2.52 -3.11
CA SER A 35 10.86 -3.71 -2.98
C SER A 35 10.23 -4.95 -3.59
N VAL A 36 8.92 -5.00 -3.80
CA VAL A 36 8.24 -6.14 -4.44
C VAL A 36 8.79 -6.46 -5.85
N VAL A 37 9.41 -5.49 -6.53
CA VAL A 37 10.07 -5.65 -7.83
C VAL A 37 11.22 -6.66 -7.79
N GLN A 38 11.80 -6.92 -6.61
CA GLN A 38 12.85 -7.93 -6.43
C GLN A 38 12.44 -9.33 -6.94
N LEU A 39 11.13 -9.66 -6.94
CA LEU A 39 10.67 -10.94 -7.47
C LEU A 39 10.99 -11.11 -8.95
N LEU A 40 10.89 -10.05 -9.75
CA LEU A 40 11.19 -10.11 -11.18
C LEU A 40 12.68 -10.40 -11.42
N VAL A 41 13.55 -9.83 -10.59
CA VAL A 41 15.00 -10.03 -10.66
C VAL A 41 15.33 -11.47 -10.28
N PHE A 42 14.81 -11.96 -9.16
CA PHE A 42 15.09 -13.32 -8.71
C PHE A 42 14.42 -14.38 -9.57
N GLU A 43 13.23 -14.13 -10.13
CA GLU A 43 12.61 -15.01 -11.12
C GLU A 43 13.55 -15.20 -12.32
N PHE A 44 14.08 -14.11 -12.88
CA PHE A 44 15.02 -14.15 -14.00
C PHE A 44 16.32 -14.90 -13.64
N VAL A 45 16.93 -14.56 -12.49
CA VAL A 45 18.20 -15.17 -12.05
C VAL A 45 18.04 -16.67 -11.77
N VAL A 46 16.98 -17.07 -11.06
CA VAL A 46 16.76 -18.48 -10.70
C VAL A 46 16.36 -19.28 -11.95
N ALA A 47 15.53 -18.72 -12.84
CA ALA A 47 15.20 -19.33 -14.13
C ALA A 47 16.44 -19.57 -15.01
N ALA A 48 17.42 -18.67 -14.99
CA ALA A 48 18.67 -18.85 -15.73
C ALA A 48 19.53 -20.01 -15.21
N THR A 49 19.32 -20.43 -13.95
CA THR A 49 20.01 -21.59 -13.35
C THR A 49 19.18 -22.88 -13.41
N TRP A 50 18.02 -22.83 -14.06
CA TRP A 50 17.12 -23.96 -14.18
C TRP A 50 17.71 -25.05 -15.06
N ARG A 51 17.52 -26.31 -14.66
CA ARG A 51 17.95 -27.48 -15.40
C ARG A 51 16.97 -27.77 -16.53
N GLY A 52 17.47 -27.76 -17.77
CA GLY A 52 16.66 -27.93 -18.96
C GLY A 52 16.08 -26.60 -19.45
N LEU A 53 15.00 -26.65 -20.23
CA LEU A 53 14.37 -25.45 -20.78
C LEU A 53 13.27 -24.96 -19.83
N TYR A 54 13.56 -23.92 -19.06
CA TYR A 54 12.52 -23.18 -18.34
C TYR A 54 11.70 -22.36 -19.32
N SER A 55 10.37 -22.43 -19.22
CA SER A 55 9.45 -21.72 -20.10
C SER A 55 8.49 -20.89 -19.28
N TYR A 56 8.57 -19.56 -19.46
CA TYR A 56 7.65 -18.58 -18.88
C TYR A 56 6.18 -18.81 -19.31
N ARG A 57 5.98 -19.61 -20.36
CA ARG A 57 4.67 -19.97 -20.88
C ARG A 57 4.04 -21.11 -20.08
N THR A 58 4.83 -22.12 -19.72
CA THR A 58 4.32 -23.40 -19.22
C THR A 58 4.69 -23.68 -17.78
N ASN A 59 5.81 -23.12 -17.29
CA ASN A 59 6.29 -23.31 -15.94
C ASN A 59 5.75 -22.24 -15.00
N PHE A 60 5.41 -22.66 -13.79
CA PHE A 60 4.98 -21.74 -12.75
C PHE A 60 6.16 -20.91 -12.23
N ILE A 61 5.89 -19.74 -11.68
CA ILE A 61 6.87 -18.97 -10.91
C ILE A 61 7.24 -19.77 -9.66
N SER A 62 6.26 -20.36 -8.99
CA SER A 62 6.45 -21.19 -7.79
C SER A 62 7.31 -22.44 -8.03
N GLU A 63 7.40 -22.94 -9.26
CA GLU A 63 8.28 -24.07 -9.61
C GLU A 63 9.74 -23.73 -9.38
N LEU A 64 10.13 -22.45 -9.51
CA LEU A 64 11.50 -22.01 -9.22
C LEU A 64 11.94 -22.31 -7.79
N GLY A 65 10.98 -22.44 -6.86
CA GLY A 65 11.20 -22.81 -5.46
C GLY A 65 11.32 -24.31 -5.19
N VAL A 66 11.08 -25.16 -6.19
CA VAL A 66 11.12 -26.62 -5.99
C VAL A 66 12.56 -27.13 -6.12
N PRO A 67 13.09 -27.87 -5.12
CA PRO A 67 14.48 -28.34 -5.15
C PRO A 67 14.72 -29.44 -6.19
N PHE A 68 13.77 -30.38 -6.35
CA PHE A 68 13.92 -31.56 -7.18
C PHE A 68 12.75 -31.78 -8.16
N CYS A 69 13.07 -32.25 -9.36
CA CYS A 69 12.14 -32.51 -10.47
C CYS A 69 12.60 -33.72 -11.29
N GLY A 70 11.98 -33.91 -12.45
CA GLY A 70 12.15 -35.07 -13.32
C GLY A 70 11.15 -36.18 -12.98
N PRO A 71 11.11 -37.26 -13.78
CA PRO A 71 10.11 -38.33 -13.64
C PRO A 71 10.10 -38.99 -12.27
N THR A 72 11.27 -39.04 -11.62
CA THR A 72 11.49 -39.65 -10.30
C THR A 72 11.65 -38.61 -9.18
N GLY A 73 11.53 -37.32 -9.48
CA GLY A 73 11.54 -36.24 -8.47
C GLY A 73 12.86 -36.09 -7.69
N ASN A 74 13.99 -36.52 -8.26
CA ASN A 74 15.29 -36.54 -7.58
C ASN A 74 16.38 -35.74 -8.31
N TRP A 75 16.05 -35.06 -9.42
CA TRP A 75 17.01 -34.25 -10.15
C TRP A 75 16.94 -32.79 -9.69
N PRO A 76 18.07 -32.14 -9.36
CA PRO A 76 18.04 -30.75 -8.93
C PRO A 76 17.52 -29.84 -10.05
N CYS A 77 16.44 -29.09 -9.77
CA CYS A 77 15.83 -28.19 -10.76
C CYS A 77 16.60 -26.90 -10.90
N SER A 78 17.02 -26.34 -9.77
CA SER A 78 17.80 -25.11 -9.72
C SER A 78 18.72 -25.15 -8.50
N LYS A 79 19.94 -24.64 -8.65
CA LYS A 79 20.86 -24.47 -7.52
C LYS A 79 20.41 -23.36 -6.56
N LEU A 80 19.54 -22.45 -7.03
CA LEU A 80 19.11 -21.26 -6.32
C LEU A 80 17.64 -21.32 -5.92
N TYR A 81 17.04 -22.50 -5.80
CA TYR A 81 15.61 -22.63 -5.49
C TYR A 81 15.21 -21.91 -4.19
N VAL A 82 16.08 -21.95 -3.16
CA VAL A 82 15.88 -21.23 -1.89
C VAL A 82 15.72 -19.72 -2.12
N LEU A 83 16.42 -19.17 -3.10
CA LEU A 83 16.34 -17.74 -3.42
C LEU A 83 14.98 -17.37 -4.00
N ALA A 84 14.35 -18.26 -4.77
CA ALA A 84 12.99 -18.05 -5.27
C ALA A 84 11.96 -18.09 -4.12
N ASP A 85 12.04 -19.11 -3.24
CA ASP A 85 11.16 -19.24 -2.07
C ASP A 85 11.26 -18.02 -1.14
N VAL A 86 12.49 -17.62 -0.78
CA VAL A 86 12.75 -16.44 0.05
C VAL A 86 12.26 -15.17 -0.63
N SER A 87 12.48 -15.03 -1.94
CA SER A 87 12.00 -13.89 -2.71
C SER A 87 10.47 -13.77 -2.68
N ILE A 88 9.74 -14.88 -2.88
CA ILE A 88 8.28 -14.89 -2.80
C ILE A 88 7.81 -14.49 -1.39
N ALA A 89 8.44 -15.03 -0.34
CA ALA A 89 8.13 -14.67 1.03
C ALA A 89 8.39 -13.19 1.33
N LEU A 90 9.50 -12.63 0.81
CA LEU A 90 9.84 -11.21 0.95
C LEU A 90 8.85 -10.29 0.24
N VAL A 91 8.28 -10.69 -0.91
CA VAL A 91 7.15 -9.97 -1.52
C VAL A 91 5.97 -9.91 -0.55
N GLY A 92 5.64 -11.02 0.10
CA GLY A 92 4.56 -11.08 1.06
C GLY A 92 4.77 -10.15 2.25
N VAL A 93 5.96 -10.17 2.84
CA VAL A 93 6.33 -9.25 3.94
C VAL A 93 6.27 -7.79 3.48
N ALA A 94 6.84 -7.49 2.32
CA ALA A 94 6.84 -6.15 1.75
C ALA A 94 5.41 -5.62 1.54
N LEU A 95 4.51 -6.46 1.02
CA LEU A 95 3.12 -6.10 0.81
C LEU A 95 2.37 -5.85 2.12
N VAL A 96 2.58 -6.68 3.16
CA VAL A 96 2.01 -6.46 4.51
C VAL A 96 2.49 -5.13 5.09
N VAL A 97 3.80 -4.88 5.04
CA VAL A 97 4.41 -3.65 5.58
C VAL A 97 3.90 -2.42 4.82
N ALA A 98 3.83 -2.48 3.49
CA ALA A 98 3.29 -1.40 2.66
C ALA A 98 1.82 -1.12 2.99
N ALA A 99 0.98 -2.15 3.06
CA ALA A 99 -0.44 -2.02 3.39
C ALA A 99 -0.67 -1.39 4.77
N VAL A 100 0.07 -1.83 5.79
CA VAL A 100 0.01 -1.24 7.14
C VAL A 100 0.43 0.23 7.11
N ALA A 101 1.54 0.55 6.46
CA ALA A 101 2.01 1.92 6.34
C ALA A 101 1.00 2.83 5.62
N TRP A 102 0.36 2.36 4.56
CA TRP A 102 -0.66 3.11 3.83
C TRP A 102 -1.96 3.30 4.63
N MET A 103 -2.37 2.31 5.43
CA MET A 103 -3.49 2.47 6.37
C MET A 103 -3.16 3.51 7.46
N VAL A 104 -1.96 3.44 8.05
CA VAL A 104 -1.53 4.37 9.12
C VAL A 104 -1.46 5.81 8.63
N THR A 105 -1.01 6.00 7.38
CA THR A 105 -0.93 7.33 6.75
C THR A 105 -2.27 7.81 6.17
N GLY A 106 -3.36 7.04 6.26
CA GLY A 106 -4.69 7.42 5.76
C GLY A 106 -4.80 7.43 4.24
N VAL A 107 -3.83 6.80 3.60
CA VAL A 107 -3.62 6.78 2.16
C VAL A 107 -4.44 5.68 1.48
N LEU A 108 -4.69 4.62 2.24
CA LEU A 108 -5.53 3.50 1.87
C LEU A 108 -6.61 3.34 2.93
N ASP A 109 -7.82 2.98 2.53
CA ASP A 109 -8.87 2.64 3.49
C ASP A 109 -8.57 1.31 4.19
N VAL A 110 -9.16 1.10 5.36
CA VAL A 110 -8.91 -0.12 6.15
C VAL A 110 -9.31 -1.38 5.38
N ARG A 111 -10.33 -1.32 4.52
CA ARG A 111 -10.79 -2.49 3.75
C ARG A 111 -9.76 -2.90 2.72
N GLY A 112 -9.30 -1.97 1.87
CA GLY A 112 -8.24 -2.25 0.90
C GLY A 112 -6.94 -2.68 1.58
N GLY A 113 -6.56 -2.01 2.67
CA GLY A 113 -5.33 -2.34 3.40
C GLY A 113 -5.36 -3.72 4.07
N VAL A 114 -6.48 -4.12 4.66
CA VAL A 114 -6.63 -5.47 5.25
C VAL A 114 -6.57 -6.54 4.16
N LEU A 115 -7.24 -6.34 3.03
CA LEU A 115 -7.19 -7.29 1.91
C LEU A 115 -5.76 -7.47 1.39
N LEU A 116 -5.02 -6.38 1.18
CA LEU A 116 -3.61 -6.44 0.75
C LEU A 116 -2.71 -7.09 1.80
N ALA A 117 -2.94 -6.84 3.09
CA ALA A 117 -2.19 -7.50 4.16
C ALA A 117 -2.46 -9.01 4.19
N VAL A 118 -3.71 -9.45 4.05
CA VAL A 118 -4.07 -10.88 3.96
C VAL A 118 -3.43 -11.52 2.72
N ALA A 119 -3.46 -10.83 1.58
CA ALA A 119 -2.79 -11.30 0.37
C ALA A 119 -1.27 -11.47 0.57
N GLY A 120 -0.63 -10.50 1.23
CA GLY A 120 0.79 -10.57 1.59
C GLY A 120 1.11 -11.75 2.52
N LEU A 121 0.24 -12.03 3.51
CA LEU A 121 0.37 -13.24 4.33
C LEU A 121 0.25 -14.53 3.50
N GLY A 122 -0.63 -14.55 2.50
CA GLY A 122 -0.72 -15.63 1.53
C GLY A 122 0.59 -15.88 0.78
N ALA A 123 1.24 -14.81 0.30
CA ALA A 123 2.54 -14.90 -0.34
C ALA A 123 3.65 -15.37 0.61
N VAL A 124 3.63 -14.95 1.89
CA VAL A 124 4.55 -15.49 2.91
C VAL A 124 4.38 -17.01 3.06
N VAL A 125 3.14 -17.50 3.14
CA VAL A 125 2.84 -18.93 3.22
C VAL A 125 3.36 -19.66 1.97
N ALA A 126 3.05 -19.15 0.78
CA ALA A 126 3.47 -19.78 -0.49
C ALA A 126 5.00 -19.83 -0.65
N GLY A 127 5.72 -18.77 -0.25
CA GLY A 127 7.18 -18.74 -0.30
C GLY A 127 7.87 -19.53 0.82
N SER A 128 7.21 -19.74 1.97
CA SER A 128 7.79 -20.52 3.07
C SER A 128 7.59 -22.02 2.90
N ILE A 129 6.51 -22.42 2.23
CA ILE A 129 6.15 -23.82 1.99
C ILE A 129 6.01 -23.97 0.48
N ASN A 130 7.09 -24.40 -0.18
CA ASN A 130 7.04 -24.64 -1.62
C ASN A 130 6.11 -25.81 -1.95
N GLN A 131 5.61 -25.79 -3.19
CA GLN A 131 4.66 -26.76 -3.71
C GLN A 131 5.17 -28.21 -3.71
N GLY A 132 6.50 -28.42 -3.71
CA GLY A 132 7.11 -29.75 -3.61
C GLY A 132 7.06 -30.32 -2.19
N LEU A 133 7.03 -29.47 -1.16
CA LEU A 133 6.89 -29.87 0.24
C LEU A 133 5.43 -30.15 0.62
N ASN A 134 4.53 -29.23 0.30
CA ASN A 134 3.10 -29.40 0.55
C ASN A 134 2.28 -28.55 -0.43
N TYR A 135 1.78 -29.20 -1.47
CA TYR A 135 1.00 -28.54 -2.52
C TYR A 135 -0.26 -27.82 -1.99
N SER A 136 -0.98 -28.43 -1.03
CA SER A 136 -2.23 -27.87 -0.51
C SER A 136 -2.00 -26.57 0.25
N VAL A 137 -0.97 -26.51 1.10
CA VAL A 137 -0.64 -25.31 1.87
C VAL A 137 -0.07 -24.22 0.94
N HIS A 138 0.81 -24.60 0.01
CA HIS A 138 1.34 -23.68 -0.98
C HIS A 138 0.23 -23.05 -1.82
N SER A 139 -0.64 -23.87 -2.39
CA SER A 139 -1.74 -23.44 -3.26
C SER A 139 -2.76 -22.58 -2.52
N PHE A 140 -3.01 -22.87 -1.22
CA PHE A 140 -3.82 -22.00 -0.38
C PHE A 140 -3.20 -20.60 -0.22
N GLY A 141 -1.91 -20.52 0.10
CA GLY A 141 -1.18 -19.25 0.19
C GLY A 141 -1.18 -18.47 -1.13
N ALA A 142 -0.91 -19.15 -2.25
CA ALA A 142 -0.94 -18.57 -3.58
C ALA A 142 -2.35 -18.04 -3.94
N THR A 143 -3.40 -18.81 -3.64
CA THR A 143 -4.80 -18.40 -3.88
C THR A 143 -5.18 -17.16 -3.08
N LEU A 144 -4.75 -17.06 -1.82
CA LEU A 144 -4.94 -15.87 -1.02
C LEU A 144 -4.25 -14.66 -1.66
N MET A 145 -3.00 -14.78 -2.08
CA MET A 145 -2.30 -13.70 -2.77
C MET A 145 -3.02 -13.29 -4.06
N PHE A 146 -3.42 -14.25 -4.88
CA PHE A 146 -4.00 -14.01 -6.20
C PHE A 146 -5.37 -13.35 -6.10
N VAL A 147 -6.31 -13.99 -5.40
CA VAL A 147 -7.71 -13.53 -5.34
C VAL A 147 -7.85 -12.35 -4.40
N VAL A 148 -7.36 -12.48 -3.16
CA VAL A 148 -7.52 -11.42 -2.14
C VAL A 148 -6.65 -10.21 -2.49
N GLY A 149 -5.46 -10.41 -3.08
CA GLY A 149 -4.62 -9.31 -3.54
C GLY A 149 -5.28 -8.51 -4.66
N SER A 150 -5.84 -9.20 -5.66
CA SER A 150 -6.58 -8.56 -6.76
C SER A 150 -7.80 -7.79 -6.26
N LEU A 151 -8.60 -8.37 -5.36
CA LEU A 151 -9.72 -7.68 -4.72
C LEU A 151 -9.25 -6.48 -3.89
N GLY A 152 -8.15 -6.63 -3.15
CA GLY A 152 -7.53 -5.55 -2.39
C GLY A 152 -7.14 -4.37 -3.26
N LEU A 153 -6.62 -4.61 -4.46
CA LEU A 153 -6.29 -3.56 -5.43
C LEU A 153 -7.53 -2.90 -6.04
N ILE A 154 -8.59 -3.66 -6.34
CA ILE A 154 -9.86 -3.08 -6.81
C ILE A 154 -10.42 -2.11 -5.76
N VAL A 155 -10.46 -2.53 -4.49
CA VAL A 155 -10.93 -1.70 -3.37
C VAL A 155 -9.99 -0.51 -3.15
N ALA A 156 -8.67 -0.74 -3.14
CA ALA A 156 -7.67 0.30 -2.95
C ALA A 156 -7.73 1.39 -4.01
N GLY A 157 -7.85 1.00 -5.29
CA GLY A 157 -7.97 1.94 -6.40
C GLY A 157 -9.21 2.83 -6.28
N GLY A 158 -10.31 2.33 -5.69
CA GLY A 158 -11.52 3.10 -5.42
C GLY A 158 -11.36 4.22 -4.39
N HIS A 159 -10.23 4.32 -3.70
CA HIS A 159 -10.03 5.29 -2.64
C HIS A 159 -9.89 6.73 -3.18
N ARG A 160 -10.66 7.66 -2.60
CA ARG A 160 -10.83 9.04 -3.09
C ARG A 160 -9.61 9.94 -2.99
N SER A 161 -8.58 9.57 -2.22
CA SER A 161 -7.34 10.37 -2.13
C SER A 161 -6.39 10.13 -3.32
N LEU A 162 -6.67 9.13 -4.15
CA LEU A 162 -5.90 8.84 -5.35
C LEU A 162 -6.29 9.76 -6.51
N HIS A 163 -5.28 10.18 -7.28
CA HIS A 163 -5.51 10.87 -8.54
C HIS A 163 -6.24 9.97 -9.54
N GLY A 164 -7.07 10.54 -10.42
CA GLY A 164 -7.93 9.78 -11.33
C GLY A 164 -7.18 8.73 -12.15
N SER A 165 -6.00 9.08 -12.68
CA SER A 165 -5.15 8.15 -13.43
C SER A 165 -4.66 6.97 -12.59
N VAL A 166 -4.16 7.22 -11.37
CA VAL A 166 -3.69 6.18 -10.45
C VAL A 166 -4.83 5.24 -10.07
N ARG A 167 -6.00 5.80 -9.77
CA ARG A 167 -7.21 5.03 -9.47
C ARG A 167 -7.57 4.10 -10.61
N ILE A 168 -7.65 4.61 -11.85
CA ILE A 168 -7.98 3.80 -13.02
C ILE A 168 -6.93 2.70 -13.19
N THR A 169 -5.63 3.04 -13.18
CA THR A 169 -4.56 2.05 -13.35
C THR A 169 -4.62 0.94 -12.31
N VAL A 170 -4.72 1.28 -11.02
CA VAL A 170 -4.73 0.29 -9.93
C VAL A 170 -5.98 -0.58 -9.97
N THR A 171 -7.16 0.01 -10.19
CA THR A 171 -8.41 -0.75 -10.30
C THR A 171 -8.42 -1.65 -11.53
N THR A 172 -7.93 -1.18 -12.68
CA THR A 172 -7.82 -2.00 -13.90
C THR A 172 -6.86 -3.17 -13.70
N LEU A 173 -5.69 -2.95 -13.10
CA LEU A 173 -4.75 -4.03 -12.78
C LEU A 173 -5.36 -5.02 -11.79
N GLY A 174 -6.12 -4.55 -10.80
CA GLY A 174 -6.88 -5.42 -9.90
C GLY A 174 -7.90 -6.30 -10.64
N TRP A 175 -8.63 -5.75 -11.60
CA TRP A 175 -9.55 -6.54 -12.44
C TRP A 175 -8.84 -7.54 -13.35
N ILE A 176 -7.72 -7.15 -13.98
CA ILE A 176 -6.89 -8.04 -14.78
C ILE A 176 -6.37 -9.20 -13.91
N GLY A 177 -5.83 -8.89 -12.73
CA GLY A 177 -5.35 -9.87 -11.77
C GLY A 177 -6.46 -10.82 -11.32
N LEU A 178 -7.65 -10.30 -11.02
CA LEU A 178 -8.80 -11.12 -10.60
C LEU A 178 -9.26 -12.06 -11.72
N ALA A 179 -9.42 -11.54 -12.94
CA ALA A 179 -9.81 -12.34 -14.08
C ALA A 179 -8.79 -13.45 -14.36
N ALA A 180 -7.50 -13.12 -14.36
CA ALA A 180 -6.43 -14.10 -14.53
C ALA A 180 -6.38 -15.11 -13.37
N SER A 181 -6.69 -14.70 -12.13
CA SER A 181 -6.77 -15.59 -10.97
C SER A 181 -7.88 -16.63 -11.14
N LEU A 182 -9.06 -16.20 -11.59
CA LEU A 182 -10.18 -17.11 -11.86
C LEU A 182 -9.87 -18.07 -13.01
N CYS A 183 -9.20 -17.58 -14.05
CA CYS A 183 -8.73 -18.43 -15.15
C CYS A 183 -7.71 -19.46 -14.67
N PHE A 184 -6.74 -19.04 -13.84
CA PHE A 184 -5.73 -19.91 -13.25
C PHE A 184 -6.36 -21.03 -12.41
N ILE A 185 -7.25 -20.67 -11.49
CA ILE A 185 -7.96 -21.63 -10.62
C ILE A 185 -8.84 -22.57 -11.43
N GLY A 186 -9.50 -22.06 -12.47
CA GLY A 186 -10.31 -22.88 -13.39
C GLY A 186 -9.49 -23.73 -14.37
N GLY A 187 -8.15 -23.61 -14.38
CA GLY A 187 -7.29 -24.31 -15.34
C GLY A 187 -7.40 -23.79 -16.79
N HIS A 188 -8.03 -22.63 -16.99
CA HIS A 188 -8.20 -22.02 -18.30
C HIS A 188 -6.99 -21.17 -18.67
N ASN A 189 -6.22 -21.61 -19.68
CA ASN A 189 -5.04 -20.89 -20.14
C ASN A 189 -5.17 -20.27 -21.54
N PHE A 190 -6.26 -20.53 -22.26
CA PHE A 190 -6.57 -19.97 -23.60
C PHE A 190 -5.41 -20.02 -24.60
N GLY A 191 -4.54 -21.04 -24.51
CA GLY A 191 -3.36 -21.13 -25.35
C GLY A 191 -2.24 -20.13 -25.02
N LEU A 192 -2.37 -19.33 -23.96
CA LEU A 192 -1.29 -18.51 -23.41
C LEU A 192 -0.33 -19.33 -22.54
N GLY A 193 -0.79 -20.48 -22.05
CA GLY A 193 -0.05 -21.34 -21.14
C GLY A 193 -0.20 -20.92 -19.67
N ILE A 194 -0.24 -21.91 -18.78
CA ILE A 194 -0.64 -21.69 -17.39
C ILE A 194 0.37 -20.82 -16.61
N GLY A 195 1.67 -20.95 -16.93
CA GLY A 195 2.72 -20.12 -16.35
C GLY A 195 2.61 -18.65 -16.75
N THR A 196 2.08 -18.36 -17.94
CA THR A 196 1.79 -16.97 -18.35
C THR A 196 0.59 -16.41 -17.59
N ILE A 197 -0.48 -17.20 -17.40
CA ILE A 197 -1.64 -16.74 -16.62
C ILE A 197 -1.23 -16.40 -15.19
N GLU A 198 -0.43 -17.25 -14.55
CA GLU A 198 0.12 -16.97 -13.21
C GLU A 198 0.87 -15.63 -13.16
N ARG A 199 1.75 -15.39 -14.14
CA ARG A 199 2.51 -14.14 -14.27
C ARG A 199 1.62 -12.93 -14.46
N VAL A 200 0.55 -13.05 -15.26
CA VAL A 200 -0.41 -11.95 -15.42
C VAL A 200 -1.00 -11.57 -14.05
N VAL A 201 -1.37 -12.54 -13.22
CA VAL A 201 -1.86 -12.27 -11.86
C VAL A 201 -0.77 -11.60 -11.01
N VAL A 202 0.39 -12.24 -10.90
CA VAL A 202 1.48 -11.78 -10.03
C VAL A 202 1.96 -10.39 -10.46
N TYR A 203 2.25 -10.19 -11.74
CA TYR A 203 2.75 -8.92 -12.25
C TYR A 203 1.71 -7.81 -12.16
N ALA A 204 0.42 -8.11 -12.35
CA ALA A 204 -0.63 -7.11 -12.11
C ALA A 204 -0.62 -6.62 -10.66
N ILE A 205 -0.44 -7.54 -9.70
CA ILE A 205 -0.33 -7.17 -8.29
C ILE A 205 0.94 -6.35 -8.03
N LEU A 206 2.11 -6.81 -8.48
CA LEU A 206 3.38 -6.10 -8.28
C LEU A 206 3.35 -4.68 -8.87
N VAL A 207 2.90 -4.54 -10.11
CA VAL A 207 2.86 -3.24 -10.81
C VAL A 207 1.89 -2.30 -10.10
N ALA A 208 0.70 -2.77 -9.70
CA ALA A 208 -0.26 -1.95 -8.98
C ALA A 208 0.28 -1.50 -7.60
N THR A 209 0.97 -2.38 -6.87
CA THR A 209 1.64 -2.05 -5.61
C THR A 209 2.72 -0.98 -5.81
N VAL A 210 3.53 -1.07 -6.87
CA VAL A 210 4.54 -0.05 -7.21
C VAL A 210 3.87 1.28 -7.57
N VAL A 211 2.79 1.26 -8.36
CA VAL A 211 2.03 2.46 -8.74
C VAL A 211 1.47 3.16 -7.49
N LEU A 212 0.89 2.41 -6.55
CA LEU A 212 0.45 2.93 -5.26
C LEU A 212 1.64 3.56 -4.50
N ALA A 213 2.74 2.81 -4.34
CA ALA A 213 3.93 3.31 -3.63
C ALA A 213 4.43 4.66 -4.18
N VAL A 214 4.55 4.78 -5.51
CA VAL A 214 5.01 6.00 -6.18
C VAL A 214 4.00 7.14 -6.05
N ALA A 215 2.70 6.86 -6.22
CA ALA A 215 1.65 7.86 -6.07
C ALA A 215 1.67 8.48 -4.65
N HIS A 216 1.88 7.65 -3.64
CA HIS A 216 1.85 8.06 -2.24
C HIS A 216 3.06 8.89 -1.81
N ARG A 217 4.25 8.62 -2.38
CA ARG A 217 5.42 9.49 -2.17
C ARG A 217 5.17 10.92 -2.66
N ARG A 218 4.41 11.08 -3.75
CA ARG A 218 4.04 12.41 -4.29
C ARG A 218 3.04 13.12 -3.39
N THR A 219 2.02 12.41 -2.89
CA THR A 219 1.01 12.96 -1.97
C THR A 219 1.62 13.38 -0.64
N ALA A 220 2.44 12.53 -0.02
CA ALA A 220 3.09 12.83 1.25
C ALA A 220 4.05 14.03 1.16
N ARG A 221 4.77 14.20 0.03
CA ARG A 221 5.61 15.38 -0.20
C ARG A 221 4.79 16.66 -0.32
N ARG A 222 3.67 16.62 -1.07
CA ARG A 222 2.78 17.78 -1.22
C ARG A 222 2.20 18.23 0.11
N LEU A 223 1.68 17.30 0.92
CA LEU A 223 1.10 17.62 2.22
C LEU A 223 2.12 18.26 3.18
N ARG A 224 3.37 17.79 3.20
CA ARG A 224 4.43 18.41 4.00
C ARG A 224 4.76 19.84 3.56
N ILE A 225 4.82 20.11 2.25
CA ILE A 225 5.10 21.45 1.73
C ILE A 225 3.98 22.41 2.17
N LEU A 226 2.73 21.98 2.08
CA LEU A 226 1.58 22.79 2.51
C LEU A 226 1.57 23.05 4.02
N ASP A 227 1.90 22.04 4.84
CA ASP A 227 1.98 22.18 6.30
C ASP A 227 3.10 23.14 6.73
N THR A 228 4.25 23.08 6.03
CA THR A 228 5.39 23.99 6.29
C THR A 228 5.06 25.43 5.87
N ALA A 229 4.37 25.60 4.74
CA ALA A 229 3.90 26.92 4.29
C ALA A 229 2.87 27.52 5.26
N ALA A 230 1.88 26.72 5.70
CA ALA A 230 0.88 27.16 6.68
C ALA A 230 1.51 27.50 8.05
N GLY A 231 2.52 26.74 8.48
CA GLY A 231 3.29 27.04 9.69
C GLY A 231 4.07 28.35 9.58
N SER A 232 4.68 28.62 8.42
CA SER A 232 5.40 29.86 8.14
C SER A 232 4.46 31.07 8.13
N GLU A 233 3.29 30.96 7.51
CA GLU A 233 2.28 32.04 7.49
C GLU A 233 1.72 32.32 8.89
N ALA A 234 1.53 31.28 9.71
CA ALA A 234 1.08 31.43 11.09
C ALA A 234 2.14 32.15 11.96
N ASP A 235 3.42 31.82 11.79
CA ASP A 235 4.54 32.45 12.51
C ASP A 235 4.72 33.92 12.10
N GLU A 236 4.66 34.21 10.80
CA GLU A 236 4.73 35.58 10.28
C GLU A 236 3.53 36.44 10.75
N SER A 237 2.33 35.86 10.82
CA SER A 237 1.15 36.55 11.37
C SER A 237 1.23 36.83 12.87
N ALA A 238 1.93 35.97 13.62
CA ALA A 238 2.17 36.15 15.05
C ALA A 238 3.21 37.25 15.31
N ASP A 239 4.25 37.36 14.47
CA ASP A 239 5.27 38.41 14.55
C ASP A 239 4.72 39.79 14.13
N THR A 240 3.71 39.83 13.26
CA THR A 240 3.09 41.10 12.83
C THR A 240 2.11 41.67 13.87
N TYR A 241 1.67 40.87 14.84
CA TYR A 241 0.82 41.32 15.95
C TYR A 241 1.67 41.87 17.12
N SER A 242 2.08 43.14 17.02
CA SER A 242 2.73 43.85 18.14
C SER A 242 1.71 44.22 19.22
N PRO A 243 1.88 43.84 20.50
CA PRO A 243 0.94 44.16 21.58
C PRO A 243 0.88 45.64 21.99
N ASP A 244 1.64 46.53 21.33
CA ASP A 244 1.86 47.91 21.79
C ASP A 244 0.84 48.95 21.31
N GLU A 245 -0.13 48.58 20.45
CA GLU A 245 -1.25 49.47 20.13
C GLU A 245 -2.38 49.31 21.15
N ARG A 246 -2.21 49.92 22.33
CA ARG A 246 -3.34 50.15 23.23
C ARG A 246 -4.33 51.11 22.56
N PRO A 247 -5.64 50.84 22.56
CA PRO A 247 -6.62 51.83 22.14
C PRO A 247 -6.56 53.00 23.12
N VAL A 248 -6.20 54.18 22.61
CA VAL A 248 -6.29 55.45 23.35
C VAL A 248 -7.76 55.74 23.59
N TYR A 249 -8.26 55.35 24.77
CA TYR A 249 -9.58 55.77 25.25
C TYR A 249 -9.51 57.27 25.56
N GLY A 250 -10.01 58.09 24.63
CA GLY A 250 -10.17 59.52 24.83
C GLY A 250 -11.17 59.79 25.96
N SER A 251 -10.66 60.29 27.09
CA SER A 251 -11.47 60.85 28.15
C SER A 251 -11.94 62.25 27.76
N THR A 252 -13.25 62.45 27.55
CA THR A 252 -13.85 63.78 27.58
C THR A 252 -15.05 63.81 28.50
N ASN A 253 -14.78 64.41 29.67
CA ASN A 253 -15.60 65.21 30.57
C ASN A 253 -17.11 65.05 30.64
N ALA A 254 -17.53 64.94 31.90
CA ALA A 254 -18.84 65.21 32.43
C ALA A 254 -19.33 66.65 32.19
N ASP A 255 -20.65 66.76 32.33
CA ASP A 255 -21.44 67.83 32.97
C ASP A 255 -22.33 68.76 32.14
N ARG A 256 -23.57 68.85 32.66
CA ARG A 256 -24.66 69.85 32.48
C ARG A 256 -25.53 69.77 31.22
N HIS A 257 -26.78 69.32 31.39
CA HIS A 257 -27.90 70.23 31.69
C HIS A 257 -29.20 69.51 32.08
N ARG A 258 -29.94 70.14 33.00
CA ARG A 258 -31.24 69.72 33.58
C ARG A 258 -32.43 69.92 32.62
N GLY A 259 -33.32 68.92 32.60
CA GLY A 259 -34.80 68.99 32.63
C GLY A 259 -35.58 69.36 31.34
N PRO A 260 -36.94 69.27 31.33
CA PRO A 260 -37.84 68.44 32.14
C PRO A 260 -38.95 67.71 31.33
N ILE A 261 -39.62 66.75 31.99
CA ILE A 261 -41.05 66.36 31.93
C ILE A 261 -41.73 66.16 30.55
N GLY A 262 -42.30 64.97 30.35
CA GLY A 262 -43.31 64.72 29.31
C GLY A 262 -43.92 63.33 29.38
N THR A 263 -45.15 63.26 29.86
CA THR A 263 -46.06 62.11 29.98
C THR A 263 -46.54 61.58 28.61
N ASN A 264 -46.74 60.26 28.47
CA ASN A 264 -48.03 59.64 28.09
C ASN A 264 -47.90 58.16 27.68
N ASP A 265 -48.66 57.32 28.39
CA ASP A 265 -49.60 56.30 27.90
C ASP A 265 -49.47 55.80 26.45
N ARG A 266 -49.17 54.51 26.30
CA ARG A 266 -50.11 53.45 25.88
C ARG A 266 -49.45 52.08 25.87
#